data_AF-A0A7C2A988-F1
#
_entry.id   AF-A0A7C2A988-F1
#
_cell.length_a   1.000
_cell.length_b   1.000
_cell.length_c   1.000
_cell.angle_alpha   90.00
_cell.angle_beta   90.00
_cell.angle_gamma   90.00
#
_symmetry.space_group_name_H-M   'P 1'
#
loop_
_entity.id
_entity.type
_entity.pdbx_description
1 polymer ?
#
loop_
_entity_poly.entity_id
_entity_poly.type
_entity_poly.pdbx_seq_one_letter_code
_entity_poly.pdbx_strand_id
1 'polypeptide(L)' 'MANEAVCIETPSRFGRFTIAAGAVLPFGTLMKLTGDNTVSASDSADDPFMGIVWEIASSATTTHTE' A
#
# COMPACT_ATOMS: atom_id res chain seq x y z
N MET A 1 15.28 5.64 20.77
CA MET A 1 14.44 6.46 19.88
C MET A 1 14.26 5.70 18.58
N ALA A 2 13.03 5.52 18.12
CA ALA A 2 12.79 4.98 16.78
C ALA A 2 12.97 6.13 15.78
N ASN A 3 13.80 5.92 14.75
CA ASN A 3 13.96 6.90 13.68
C ASN A 3 12.73 6.86 12.75
N GLU A 4 12.44 7.99 12.12
CA GLU A 4 11.48 8.07 11.03
C GLU A 4 11.89 7.13 9.89
N ALA A 5 10.93 6.35 9.37
CA ALA A 5 11.14 5.52 8.20
C ALA A 5 11.19 6.41 6.95
N VAL A 6 12.36 6.98 6.67
CA VAL A 6 12.61 7.72 5.43
C VAL A 6 12.98 6.76 4.31
N CYS A 7 12.50 7.04 3.10
CA CYS A 7 12.91 6.33 1.89
C CYS A 7 14.40 6.61 1.64
N ILE A 8 15.27 5.62 1.87
CA ILE A 8 16.73 5.76 1.71
C ILE A 8 17.13 5.64 0.22
N GLU A 9 16.33 4.96 -0.59
CA GLU A 9 16.56 4.79 -2.02
C GLU A 9 15.23 4.80 -2.80
N THR A 10 15.16 5.61 -3.87
CA THR A 10 14.00 5.66 -4.76
C THR A 10 13.77 4.30 -5.41
N PRO A 11 12.52 3.79 -5.46
CA PRO A 11 12.23 2.50 -6.09
C PRO A 11 12.73 2.44 -7.54
N SER A 12 13.44 1.37 -7.88
CA SER A 12 13.96 1.13 -9.23
C SER A 12 12.96 0.40 -10.15
N ARG A 13 11.86 -0.10 -9.58
CA ARG A 13 10.82 -0.86 -10.29
C ARG A 13 9.43 -0.46 -9.80
N PHE A 14 8.51 -0.33 -10.75
CA PHE A 14 7.11 -0.03 -10.49
C PHE A 14 6.23 -1.17 -11.01
N GLY A 15 5.33 -1.66 -10.17
CA GLY A 15 4.31 -2.65 -10.51
C GLY A 15 2.91 -2.04 -10.41
N ARG A 16 1.96 -2.57 -11.19
CA ARG A 16 0.54 -2.18 -11.11
C ARG A 16 -0.27 -3.34 -10.57
N PHE A 17 -1.00 -3.10 -9.48
CA PHE A 17 -1.77 -4.09 -8.75
C PHE A 17 -3.21 -3.62 -8.55
N THR A 18 -4.12 -4.57 -8.37
CA THR A 18 -5.50 -4.30 -7.95
C THR A 18 -5.51 -4.00 -6.46
N ILE A 19 -6.21 -2.95 -6.04
CA ILE A 19 -6.36 -2.61 -4.62
C ILE A 19 -7.52 -3.41 -4.06
N ALA A 20 -7.33 -4.06 -2.90
CA ALA A 20 -8.41 -4.75 -2.20
C ALA A 20 -9.58 -3.79 -1.92
N ALA A 21 -10.81 -4.27 -2.05
CA ALA A 21 -12.01 -3.44 -1.92
C ALA A 21 -12.10 -2.77 -0.53
N GLY A 22 -12.40 -1.47 -0.51
CA GLY A 22 -12.51 -0.67 0.71
C GLY A 22 -11.16 -0.25 1.31
N ALA A 23 -10.03 -0.62 0.71
CA ALA A 23 -8.72 -0.20 1.20
C ALA A 23 -8.38 1.22 0.76
N VAL A 24 -7.77 1.97 1.68
CA VAL A 24 -7.10 3.24 1.43
C VAL A 24 -5.62 3.04 1.69
N LEU A 25 -4.79 3.30 0.68
CA LEU A 25 -3.36 3.06 0.69
C LEU A 25 -2.61 4.39 0.50
N PRO A 26 -2.25 5.08 1.59
CA PRO A 26 -1.38 6.25 1.52
C PRO A 26 0.00 5.93 0.94
N PHE A 27 0.67 6.94 0.38
CA PHE A 27 2.06 6.83 -0.05
C PHE A 27 2.95 6.27 1.09
N GLY A 28 3.87 5.37 0.75
CA GLY A 28 4.77 4.76 1.73
C GLY A 28 4.20 3.56 2.48
N THR A 29 2.92 3.23 2.32
CA THR A 29 2.30 2.07 2.98
C THR A 29 2.96 0.77 2.50
N LEU A 30 3.32 -0.12 3.44
CA LEU A 30 3.77 -1.48 3.14
C LEU A 30 2.57 -2.31 2.69
N MET A 31 2.70 -2.97 1.54
CA MET A 31 1.63 -3.77 0.96
C MET A 31 1.93 -5.26 1.07
N LYS A 32 0.87 -6.04 1.25
CA LYS A 32 0.88 -7.50 1.14
C LYS A 32 0.06 -7.98 -0.04
N LEU A 33 0.42 -9.13 -0.59
CA LEU A 33 -0.39 -9.82 -1.59
C LEU A 33 -1.52 -10.58 -0.91
N THR A 34 -2.77 -10.30 -1.29
CA THR A 34 -3.97 -10.95 -0.72
C THR A 34 -4.70 -11.87 -1.70
N GLY A 35 -4.28 -11.88 -2.97
CA GLY A 35 -4.82 -12.76 -4.03
C GLY A 35 -4.05 -12.56 -5.33
N ASP A 36 -4.59 -13.07 -6.44
CA ASP A 36 -3.95 -12.93 -7.75
C ASP A 36 -3.87 -11.45 -8.15
N ASN A 37 -2.66 -10.89 -8.04
CA ASN A 37 -2.34 -9.50 -8.33
C ASN A 37 -3.13 -8.45 -7.51
N THR A 38 -3.68 -8.83 -6.35
CA THR A 38 -4.43 -7.93 -5.46
C THR A 38 -3.65 -7.63 -4.18
N VAL A 39 -3.61 -6.35 -3.80
CA VAL A 39 -2.84 -5.86 -2.65
C VAL A 39 -3.72 -5.19 -1.59
N SER A 40 -3.32 -5.34 -0.33
CA SER A 40 -3.84 -4.56 0.80
C SER A 40 -2.68 -3.98 1.62
N ALA A 41 -2.99 -3.12 2.58
CA ALA A 41 -2.02 -2.75 3.60
C ALA A 41 -1.58 -4.01 4.37
N SER A 42 -0.28 -4.07 4.67
CA SER A 42 0.27 -5.02 5.63
C SER A 42 -0.03 -4.55 7.04
N ASP A 43 -0.40 -5.49 7.91
CA ASP A 43 -0.78 -5.29 9.31
C ASP A 43 -0.01 -6.21 10.27
N SER A 44 0.80 -7.13 9.72
CA SER A 44 1.64 -8.06 10.48
C SER A 44 3.04 -8.14 9.90
N ALA A 45 4.03 -8.41 10.77
CA ALA A 45 5.42 -8.63 10.36
C ALA A 45 5.60 -9.88 9.49
N ASP A 46 4.69 -10.85 9.59
CA ASP A 46 4.74 -12.11 8.84
C ASP A 46 3.99 -12.05 7.49
N ASP A 47 3.43 -10.89 7.14
CA ASP A 47 2.73 -10.73 5.87
C ASP A 47 3.69 -10.88 4.66
N PRO A 48 3.25 -11.52 3.57
CA PRO A 48 4.06 -11.64 2.37
C PRO A 48 4.23 -10.26 1.71
N PHE A 49 5.41 -9.67 1.89
CA PHE A 49 5.75 -8.36 1.35
C PHE A 49 5.63 -8.33 -0.18
N MET A 50 4.82 -7.38 -0.69
CA MET A 50 4.64 -7.16 -2.12
C MET A 50 5.27 -5.84 -2.60
N GLY A 51 5.40 -4.84 -1.74
CA GLY A 51 6.01 -3.56 -2.10
C GLY A 51 5.56 -2.40 -1.22
N ILE A 52 5.90 -1.20 -1.67
CA ILE A 52 5.54 0.07 -1.02
C ILE A 52 4.68 0.89 -1.99
N VAL A 53 3.64 1.53 -1.48
CA VAL A 53 2.77 2.40 -2.28
C VAL A 53 3.55 3.63 -2.78
N TRP A 54 3.60 3.81 -4.10
CA TRP A 54 4.26 4.96 -4.74
C TRP A 54 3.28 6.07 -5.16
N GLU A 55 2.02 5.75 -5.36
CA GLU A 55 0.96 6.71 -5.70
C GLU A 55 -0.23 6.42 -4.79
N ILE A 56 -0.83 7.47 -4.20
CA ILE A 56 -1.97 7.29 -3.29
C ILE A 56 -3.08 6.55 -4.03
N ALA A 57 -3.55 5.46 -3.43
CA ALA A 57 -4.44 4.54 -4.08
C ALA A 57 -5.62 4.24 -3.15
N SER A 58 -6.85 4.43 -3.62
CA SER A 58 -8.07 4.15 -2.84
C SER A 58 -9.07 3.40 -3.70
N SER A 59 -9.63 2.34 -3.15
CA SER A 59 -10.84 1.69 -3.65
C SER A 59 -12.06 2.00 -2.77
N ALA A 60 -11.88 2.79 -1.71
CA ALA A 60 -12.98 3.24 -0.86
C ALA A 60 -13.84 4.26 -1.63
N THR A 61 -15.16 4.04 -1.63
CA THR A 61 -16.12 5.00 -2.17
C THR A 61 -16.01 6.31 -1.39
N THR A 62 -15.65 7.41 -2.05
CA THR A 62 -15.75 8.74 -1.45
C THR A 62 -17.23 9.10 -1.32
N THR A 63 -17.80 8.95 -0.13
CA THR A 63 -19.11 9.53 0.16
C THR A 63 -18.90 11.02 0.41
N HIS A 64 -19.30 11.86 -0.55
CA HIS A 64 -19.42 13.30 -0.31
C HIS A 64 -20.70 13.54 0.50
N THR A 65 -20.55 13.93 1.76
CA THR A 65 -21.65 14.49 2.55
C THR A 65 -21.62 16.01 2.36
N GLU A 66 -22.71 16.56 1.82
CA GLU A 66 -22.93 18.02 1.71
C GLU A 66 -23.03 18.71 3.07
#